data_AF-A0A447SPY7-F1
#
_entry.id   AF-A0A447SPY7-F1
#
_cell.length_a   1.000
_cell.length_b   1.000
_cell.length_c   1.000
_cell.angle_alpha   90.00
_cell.angle_beta   90.00
_cell.angle_gamma   90.00
#
_symmetry.space_group_name_H-M   'P 1'
#
loop_
_entity.id
_entity.type
_entity.pdbx_description
1 polymer ?
#
loop_
_entity_poly.entity_id
_entity_poly.type
_entity_poly.pdbx_seq_one_letter_code
_entity_poly.pdbx_strand_id
1 'polypeptide(L)' 'MNIITVTDRETLPLDHLLNLWQASVEATHHFLSKEEIAAIRPYVPEALKGVEHLITGGKRQ' A
#
# COMPACT_ATOMS: atom_id res chain seq x y z
N MET A 1 -1.69 -20.13 2.37
CA MET A 1 -1.47 -18.68 2.46
C MET A 1 -0.51 -18.45 3.61
N ASN A 2 0.66 -17.87 3.39
CA ASN A 2 1.57 -17.49 4.48
C ASN A 2 1.41 -15.99 4.72
N ILE A 3 1.00 -15.60 5.92
CA ILE A 3 0.71 -14.21 6.29
C ILE A 3 1.60 -13.87 7.48
N ILE A 4 2.36 -12.80 7.36
CA ILE A 4 3.33 -12.37 8.39
C ILE A 4 3.07 -10.93 8.80
N THR A 5 3.20 -10.66 10.11
CA THR A 5 3.20 -9.30 10.63
C THR A 5 4.56 -8.65 10.40
N VAL A 6 4.55 -7.41 9.92
CA VAL A 6 5.75 -6.61 9.75
C VAL A 6 6.10 -6.00 11.10
N THR A 7 7.21 -6.45 11.68
CA THR A 7 7.74 -5.93 12.94
C THR A 7 8.76 -4.81 12.73
N ASP A 8 9.47 -4.82 11.60
CA ASP A 8 10.42 -3.78 11.20
C ASP A 8 9.97 -3.10 9.90
N ARG A 9 9.46 -1.87 10.03
CA ARG A 9 8.89 -1.10 8.92
C ARG A 9 9.94 -0.46 8.02
N GLU A 10 11.16 -0.24 8.53
CA GLU A 10 12.26 0.32 7.74
C GLU A 10 12.68 -0.65 6.61
N THR A 11 12.42 -1.95 6.79
CA THR A 11 12.70 -2.98 5.77
C THR A 11 11.70 -2.99 4.61
N LEU A 12 10.58 -2.29 4.71
CA LEU A 12 9.56 -2.20 3.66
C LEU A 12 9.63 -0.86 2.95
N PRO A 13 10.04 -0.82 1.67
CA PRO A 13 10.05 0.41 0.91
C PRO A 13 8.64 0.99 0.79
N LEU A 14 8.45 2.21 1.29
CA LEU A 14 7.17 2.92 1.24
C LEU A 14 6.64 3.07 -0.19
N ASP A 15 7.54 3.25 -1.17
CA ASP A 15 7.19 3.31 -2.59
C ASP A 15 6.53 2.02 -3.10
N HIS A 16 6.93 0.86 -2.57
CA HIS A 16 6.30 -0.40 -2.93
C HIS A 16 4.84 -0.43 -2.45
N LEU A 17 4.61 -0.05 -1.19
CA LEU A 17 3.25 0.04 -0.65
C LEU A 17 2.39 1.06 -1.40
N LEU A 18 2.98 2.20 -1.78
CA LEU A 18 2.30 3.25 -2.53
C LEU A 18 1.92 2.79 -3.95
N ASN A 19 2.80 2.03 -4.62
CA ASN A 19 2.52 1.47 -5.94
C ASN A 19 1.45 0.36 -5.87
N LEU A 20 1.51 -0.50 -4.85
CA LEU A 20 0.50 -1.53 -4.61
C LEU A 20 -0.87 -0.90 -4.33
N TRP A 21 -0.92 0.15 -3.52
CA TRP A 21 -2.12 0.93 -3.27
C TRP A 21 -2.69 1.48 -4.59
N GLN A 22 -1.89 2.17 -5.41
CA GLN A 22 -2.37 2.75 -6.66
C GLN A 22 -2.92 1.68 -7.61
N ALA A 23 -2.20 0.57 -7.79
CA ALA A 23 -2.66 -0.54 -8.63
C ALA A 23 -3.98 -1.14 -8.12
N SER A 24 -4.16 -1.23 -6.80
CA SER A 24 -5.40 -1.73 -6.19
C SER A 24 -6.57 -0.78 -6.42
N VAL A 25 -6.34 0.53 -6.30
CA VAL A 25 -7.35 1.57 -6.55
C VAL A 25 -7.74 1.59 -8.03
N GLU A 26 -6.78 1.59 -8.95
CA GLU A 26 -7.04 1.54 -10.40
C GLU A 26 -7.86 0.29 -10.79
N ALA A 27 -7.64 -0.85 -10.12
CA ALA A 27 -8.34 -2.09 -10.40
C ALA A 27 -9.78 -2.16 -9.85
N THR A 28 -10.15 -1.34 -8.86
CA THR A 28 -11.41 -1.51 -8.11
C THR A 28 -12.29 -0.25 -8.04
N HIS A 29 -11.70 0.94 -8.12
CA HIS A 29 -12.40 2.22 -7.97
C HIS A 29 -12.56 2.90 -9.33
N HIS A 30 -13.28 2.25 -10.26
CA HIS A 30 -13.49 2.75 -11.63
C HIS A 30 -14.24 4.09 -11.73
N PHE A 31 -14.74 4.62 -10.61
CA PHE A 31 -15.35 5.94 -10.54
C PHE A 31 -14.32 7.07 -10.42
N LEU A 32 -13.06 6.76 -10.08
CA LEU A 32 -11.97 7.74 -10.02
C LEU A 32 -11.20 7.77 -11.35
N SER A 33 -10.94 8.98 -11.83
CA SER A 33 -9.99 9.24 -12.93
C SER A 33 -8.54 9.10 -12.47
N LYS A 34 -7.61 9.02 -13.43
CA LYS A 34 -6.17 8.96 -13.13
C LYS A 34 -5.70 10.22 -12.40
N GLU A 35 -6.27 11.36 -12.76
CA GLU A 35 -5.98 12.66 -12.17
C GLU A 35 -6.44 12.72 -10.71
N GLU A 36 -7.63 12.17 -10.40
CA GLU A 36 -8.13 12.08 -9.02
C GLU A 36 -7.28 11.11 -8.17
N ILE A 37 -6.87 9.98 -8.73
CA ILE A 37 -5.94 9.05 -8.05
C ILE A 37 -4.61 9.76 -7.77
N ALA A 38 -4.07 10.49 -8.75
CA ALA A 38 -2.84 11.27 -8.57
C ALA A 38 -2.99 12.38 -7.52
N ALA A 39 -4.17 12.99 -7.39
CA ALA A 39 -4.45 13.98 -6.36
C ALA A 39 -4.54 13.38 -4.95
N ILE A 40 -4.94 12.10 -4.82
CA ILE A 40 -4.98 11.37 -3.53
C ILE A 40 -3.59 10.85 -3.13
N ARG A 41 -2.77 10.43 -4.11
CA ARG A 41 -1.46 9.78 -3.89
C ARG A 41 -0.55 10.49 -2.86
N PRO A 42 -0.43 11.83 -2.81
CA PRO A 42 0.41 12.53 -1.83
C PRO A 42 0.01 12.32 -0.37
N TYR A 43 -1.25 11.99 -0.07
CA TYR A 43 -1.75 11.80 1.30
C TYR A 43 -1.58 10.37 1.81
N VAL A 44 -1.40 9.40 0.90
CA VAL A 44 -1.31 7.98 1.20
C VAL A 44 -0.07 7.59 2.02
N PRO A 45 1.13 8.15 1.78
CA PRO A 45 2.31 7.86 2.59
C PRO A 45 2.07 8.03 4.09
N GLU A 46 1.38 9.10 4.49
CA GLU A 46 1.10 9.39 5.89
C GLU A 46 0.08 8.40 6.47
N ALA A 47 -0.97 8.08 5.71
CA ALA A 47 -1.93 7.05 6.10
C ALA A 47 -1.26 5.67 6.29
N LEU A 48 -0.33 5.29 5.41
CA LEU A 48 0.40 4.02 5.49
C LEU A 48 1.31 3.97 6.74
N LYS A 49 1.97 5.07 7.09
CA LYS A 49 2.79 5.18 8.31
C LYS A 49 1.95 5.03 9.57
N GLY A 50 0.71 5.56 9.56
CA GLY A 50 -0.21 5.53 10.68
C GLY A 50 -0.93 4.19 10.94
N VAL A 51 -0.82 3.21 10.04
CA VAL A 51 -1.45 1.88 10.24
C VAL A 51 -0.82 1.18 11.45
N GLU A 52 -1.62 0.69 12.41
CA GLU A 52 -1.11 0.03 13.63
C GLU A 52 -0.51 -1.36 13.33
N HIS A 53 -1.19 -2.16 12.51
CA HIS A 53 -0.77 -3.52 12.15
C HIS A 53 -0.58 -3.65 10.64
N LEU A 54 0.67 -3.69 10.18
CA LEU A 54 1.01 -3.97 8.78
C LEU A 54 1.29 -5.47 8.60
N ILE A 55 0.62 -6.08 7.64
CA ILE A 55 0.66 -7.53 7.39
C ILE A 55 0.97 -7.75 5.91
N THR A 56 1.85 -8.70 5.60
CA THR A 56 2.23 -9.05 4.22
C THR A 56 2.13 -10.55 3.95
N GLY A 57 2.08 -10.90 2.66
CA GLY A 57 2.23 -12.29 2.24
C GLY A 57 3.68 -12.73 2.38
N GLY A 58 3.94 -13.74 3.20
CA GLY A 58 5.29 -14.30 3.33
C GLY A 58 5.74 -15.00 2.04
N LYS A 59 6.99 -14.80 1.63
CA LYS A 59 7.58 -15.58 0.52
C LYS A 59 7.60 -17.06 0.93
N ARG A 60 7.16 -17.95 0.03
CA ARG A 60 7.46 -19.39 0.16
C ARG A 60 8.95 -19.57 -0.15
N GLN A 61 9.68 -20.19 0.78
CA GLN A 61 11.02 -20.74 0.50
C GLN A 61 10.88 -21.95 -0.42
#